data_AF-A0A435XU04-F1
#
_entry.id   AF-A0A435XU04-F1
#
_cell.length_a   1.000
_cell.length_b   1.000
_cell.length_c   1.000
_cell.angle_alpha   90.00
_cell.angle_beta   90.00
_cell.angle_gamma   90.00
#
_symmetry.space_group_name_H-M   'P 1'
#
loop_
_entity.id
_entity.type
_entity.pdbx_description
1 polymer ?
#
loop_
_entity_poly.entity_id
_entity_poly.type
_entity_poly.pdbx_seq_one_letter_code
_entity_poly.pdbx_strand_id
1 'polypeptide(L)'
;MRVPIWLLSTFVLLLATFPSGVHAAGDNPKLTPLVAEIIAPPHVIPGSDGRRHIVYELAVTNITGGDVRFEKLKVVDADSGAPLAELGPDELRTRVTPGASRGNENRELAAYQFAVLFLHVVLADGAAVPARITHEIT
;
A
#
# COMPACT_ATOMS: atom_id res chain seq x y z
N MET A 1 -30.33 62.21 38.84
CA MET A 1 -29.48 61.75 39.96
C MET A 1 -29.94 60.35 40.35
N ARG A 2 -29.04 59.36 40.22
CA ARG A 2 -29.02 58.03 40.89
C ARG A 2 -30.04 56.95 40.45
N VAL A 3 -29.55 56.03 39.62
CA VAL A 3 -29.94 54.60 39.60
C VAL A 3 -29.12 53.89 40.71
N PRO A 4 -29.69 52.92 41.46
CA PRO A 4 -29.17 51.53 41.41
C PRO A 4 -30.32 50.48 41.43
N ILE A 5 -30.30 49.41 40.62
CA ILE A 5 -29.49 48.16 40.70
C ILE A 5 -29.86 47.41 41.99
N TRP A 6 -30.44 46.20 41.97
CA TRP A 6 -29.80 44.87 41.83
C TRP A 6 -30.85 43.83 41.33
N LEU A 7 -30.64 43.05 40.25
CA LEU A 7 -29.75 41.87 40.10
C LEU A 7 -30.29 40.67 40.92
N LEU A 8 -30.35 39.41 40.49
CA LEU A 8 -29.88 38.67 39.31
C LEU A 8 -30.33 37.22 39.56
N SER A 9 -30.87 36.50 38.57
CA SER A 9 -30.72 35.03 38.51
C SER A 9 -31.23 34.53 37.17
N THR A 10 -30.36 34.58 36.17
CA THR A 10 -30.52 33.79 34.94
C THR A 10 -29.47 32.71 34.97
N PHE A 11 -29.87 31.51 35.38
CA PHE A 11 -29.03 30.32 35.41
C PHE A 11 -28.91 29.80 33.97
N VAL A 12 -27.86 30.20 33.25
CA VAL A 12 -27.56 29.66 31.92
C VAL A 12 -26.81 28.35 32.10
N LEU A 13 -27.51 27.23 31.91
CA LEU A 13 -26.91 25.91 31.84
C LEU A 13 -26.24 25.77 30.46
N LEU A 14 -24.93 26.01 30.40
CA LEU A 14 -24.13 25.78 29.20
C LEU A 14 -23.95 24.25 29.01
N LEU A 15 -24.79 23.63 28.19
CA LEU A 15 -24.52 22.26 27.72
C LEU A 15 -23.29 22.31 26.80
N ALA A 16 -22.12 21.94 27.34
CA ALA A 16 -20.97 21.59 26.52
C ALA A 16 -21.28 20.24 25.85
N THR A 17 -21.85 20.28 24.65
CA THR A 17 -21.83 19.13 23.73
C THR A 17 -20.39 18.93 23.30
N PHE A 18 -19.67 18.04 23.98
CA PHE A 18 -18.41 17.51 23.47
C PHE A 18 -18.74 16.78 22.15
N PRO A 19 -18.23 17.22 20.99
CA PRO A 19 -18.43 16.46 19.77
C PRO A 19 -17.73 15.12 19.96
N SER A 20 -18.50 14.03 20.00
CA SER A 20 -17.95 12.69 19.82
C SER A 20 -17.12 12.73 18.55
N GLY A 21 -15.83 12.46 18.66
CA GLY A 21 -14.90 12.51 17.53
C GLY A 21 -15.46 11.69 16.37
N VAL A 22 -15.49 12.29 15.19
CA VAL A 22 -15.86 11.59 13.96
C VAL A 22 -14.72 10.61 13.67
N HIS A 23 -14.89 9.34 14.06
CA HIS A 23 -13.93 8.31 13.67
C HIS A 23 -14.25 7.89 12.24
N ALA A 24 -13.25 7.96 11.36
CA ALA A 24 -13.33 7.31 10.06
C ALA A 24 -13.47 5.80 10.29
N ALA A 25 -14.51 5.20 9.72
CA ALA A 25 -14.61 3.75 9.66
C ALA A 25 -13.48 3.22 8.77
N GLY A 26 -12.75 2.22 9.25
CA GLY A 26 -11.79 1.47 8.43
C GLY A 26 -12.53 0.50 7.51
N ASP A 27 -11.89 0.12 6.40
CA ASP A 27 -12.41 -0.94 5.53
C ASP A 27 -12.53 -2.27 6.29
N ASN A 28 -13.53 -3.08 5.92
CA ASN A 28 -13.58 -4.46 6.37
C ASN A 28 -12.32 -5.20 5.91
N PRO A 29 -11.72 -6.07 6.75
CA PRO A 29 -10.54 -6.83 6.37
C PRO A 29 -10.83 -7.65 5.11
N LYS A 30 -10.13 -7.35 4.03
CA LYS A 30 -10.19 -8.14 2.79
C LYS A 30 -9.21 -9.30 2.93
N LEU A 31 -9.73 -10.53 2.90
CA LEU A 31 -8.89 -11.70 2.75
C LEU A 31 -8.21 -11.62 1.37
N THR A 32 -6.91 -11.35 1.35
CA THR A 32 -6.13 -11.39 0.11
C THR A 32 -5.85 -12.85 -0.23
N PRO A 33 -6.22 -13.34 -1.42
CA PRO A 33 -5.98 -14.75 -1.80
C PRO A 33 -4.49 -15.06 -1.99
N LEU A 34 -3.64 -14.05 -1.87
CA LEU A 34 -2.21 -14.11 -2.10
C LEU A 34 -1.43 -13.92 -0.79
N VAL A 35 -0.41 -14.75 -0.61
CA VAL A 35 0.71 -14.50 0.31
C VAL A 35 1.89 -14.03 -0.53
N ALA A 36 2.54 -12.94 -0.12
CA ALA A 36 3.68 -12.36 -0.85
C ALA A 36 4.91 -12.27 0.07
N GLU A 37 6.08 -12.61 -0.46
CA GLU A 37 7.34 -12.61 0.27
C GLU A 37 8.49 -12.13 -0.64
N ILE A 38 9.32 -11.23 -0.11
CA ILE A 38 10.55 -10.81 -0.79
C ILE A 38 11.59 -11.92 -0.62
N ILE A 39 12.04 -12.51 -1.73
CA ILE A 39 12.92 -13.70 -1.73
C ILE A 39 14.33 -13.37 -1.18
N ALA A 40 14.83 -12.17 -1.50
CA ALA A 40 16.14 -11.69 -1.08
C ALA A 40 16.11 -10.17 -0.83
N PRO A 41 16.98 -9.62 0.04
CA PRO A 41 17.01 -8.19 0.35
C PRO A 41 17.03 -7.31 -0.91
N PRO A 42 16.18 -6.28 -1.01
CA PRO A 42 16.15 -5.43 -2.19
C PRO A 42 17.47 -4.69 -2.41
N HIS A 43 17.97 -4.75 -3.65
CA HIS A 43 19.22 -4.08 -4.01
C HIS A 43 18.95 -2.66 -4.47
N VAL A 44 19.62 -1.70 -3.84
CA VAL A 44 19.59 -0.29 -4.24
C VAL A 44 20.82 0.02 -5.09
N ILE A 45 20.60 0.48 -6.31
CA ILE A 45 21.64 0.70 -7.33
C ILE A 45 21.46 2.09 -7.97
N PRO A 46 22.55 2.85 -8.22
CA PRO A 46 22.46 4.05 -9.03
C PRO A 46 22.18 3.69 -10.49
N GLY A 47 21.24 4.39 -11.12
CA GLY A 47 20.94 4.30 -12.54
C GLY A 47 21.73 5.30 -13.38
N SER A 48 21.89 5.01 -14.68
CA SER A 48 22.49 5.95 -15.65
C SER A 48 21.64 7.20 -15.87
N ASP A 49 20.38 7.19 -15.42
CA ASP A 49 19.46 8.32 -15.41
C ASP A 49 19.68 9.24 -14.18
N GLY A 50 20.67 8.96 -13.34
CA GLY A 50 20.97 9.70 -12.12
C GLY A 50 20.07 9.37 -10.93
N ARG A 51 19.11 8.44 -11.08
CA ARG A 51 18.15 8.08 -10.03
C ARG A 51 18.59 6.81 -9.30
N ARG A 52 17.95 6.51 -8.17
CA ARG A 52 18.15 5.25 -7.43
C ARG A 52 17.10 4.22 -7.85
N HIS A 53 17.59 3.03 -8.15
CA HIS A 53 16.80 1.90 -8.60
C HIS A 53 16.77 0.86 -7.49
N ILE A 54 15.60 0.32 -7.17
CA ILE A 54 15.44 -0.82 -6.27
C ILE A 54 15.03 -2.02 -7.11
N VAL A 55 15.86 -3.08 -7.10
CA VAL A 55 15.64 -4.30 -7.88
C VAL A 55 15.58 -5.50 -6.96
N TYR A 56 14.52 -6.30 -7.09
CA TYR A 56 14.27 -7.46 -6.24
C TYR A 56 13.20 -8.39 -6.84
N GLU A 57 13.01 -9.52 -6.18
CA GLU A 57 12.04 -10.54 -6.56
C GLU A 57 11.00 -10.72 -5.44
N LEU A 58 9.73 -10.81 -5.84
CA LEU A 58 8.61 -11.06 -4.95
C LEU A 58 7.99 -12.41 -5.30
N ALA A 59 8.13 -13.39 -4.40
CA ALA A 59 7.37 -14.63 -4.48
C ALA A 59 5.93 -14.35 -4.07
N VAL A 60 4.97 -14.82 -4.87
CA VAL A 60 3.54 -14.73 -4.57
C VAL A 60 2.92 -16.12 -4.67
N THR A 61 2.12 -16.49 -3.69
CA THR A 61 1.42 -17.78 -3.65
C THR A 61 -0.07 -17.55 -3.52
N ASN A 62 -0.85 -18.10 -4.46
CA ASN A 62 -2.29 -18.21 -4.33
C ASN A 62 -2.59 -19.35 -3.35
N ILE A 63 -3.14 -19.02 -2.18
CA ILE A 63 -3.46 -20.00 -1.14
C ILE A 63 -4.91 -20.50 -1.23
N THR A 64 -5.62 -20.15 -2.30
CA THR A 64 -7.04 -20.47 -2.49
C THR A 64 -7.25 -21.47 -3.63
N GLY A 65 -8.44 -22.07 -3.65
CA GLY A 65 -8.88 -22.98 -4.71
C GLY A 65 -9.44 -22.31 -5.96
N GLY A 66 -9.42 -20.97 -6.03
CA GLY A 66 -9.87 -20.20 -7.19
C GLY A 66 -8.70 -19.51 -7.88
N ASP A 67 -8.90 -19.11 -9.14
CA ASP A 67 -7.88 -18.39 -9.89
C ASP A 67 -7.81 -16.92 -9.47
N VAL A 68 -6.60 -16.38 -9.47
CA VAL A 68 -6.32 -14.96 -9.18
C VAL A 68 -5.85 -14.28 -10.46
N ARG A 69 -6.36 -13.07 -10.70
CA ARG A 69 -5.89 -12.19 -11.76
C ARG A 69 -5.26 -10.95 -11.15
N PHE A 70 -4.04 -10.62 -11.54
CA PHE A 70 -3.36 -9.40 -11.09
C PHE A 70 -3.82 -8.21 -11.93
N GLU A 71 -4.47 -7.25 -11.28
CA GLU A 71 -4.86 -5.99 -11.89
C GLU A 71 -3.93 -4.85 -11.51
N LYS A 72 -3.38 -4.89 -10.29
CA LYS A 72 -2.47 -3.86 -9.83
C LYS A 72 -1.54 -4.36 -8.74
N LEU A 73 -0.32 -3.83 -8.77
CA LEU A 73 0.66 -3.93 -7.70
C LEU A 73 1.15 -2.54 -7.35
N LYS A 74 1.01 -2.14 -6.08
CA LYS A 74 1.71 -0.98 -5.55
C LYS A 74 2.89 -1.43 -4.70
N VAL A 75 4.00 -0.73 -4.87
CA VAL A 75 5.15 -0.81 -3.98
C VAL A 75 5.11 0.41 -3.09
N VAL A 76 5.14 0.20 -1.78
CA VAL A 76 4.90 1.25 -0.78
C VAL A 76 6.05 1.27 0.21
N ASP A 77 6.49 2.46 0.61
CA ASP A 77 7.36 2.63 1.78
C ASP A 77 6.55 2.22 3.02
N ALA A 78 6.99 1.15 3.68
CA ALA A 78 6.22 0.55 4.76
C ALA A 78 6.14 1.44 6.01
N ASP A 79 7.03 2.43 6.16
CA ASP A 79 7.09 3.28 7.35
C ASP A 79 6.27 4.56 7.15
N SER A 80 6.30 5.14 5.95
CA SER A 80 5.57 6.38 5.63
C SER A 80 4.23 6.16 4.94
N GLY A 81 4.00 4.99 4.35
CA GLY A 81 2.85 4.72 3.48
C GLY A 81 2.95 5.41 2.11
N ALA A 82 4.08 6.05 1.80
CA ALA A 82 4.26 6.73 0.53
C ALA A 82 4.38 5.73 -0.63
N PRO A 83 3.67 5.96 -1.76
CA PRO A 83 3.81 5.10 -2.93
C PRO A 83 5.19 5.29 -3.58
N LEU A 84 5.88 4.18 -3.84
CA LEU A 84 7.18 4.13 -4.50
C LEU A 84 7.05 3.75 -5.98
N ALA A 85 6.08 2.89 -6.31
CA ALA A 85 5.70 2.53 -7.67
C ALA A 85 4.27 2.00 -7.72
N GLU A 86 3.64 2.13 -8.87
CA GLU A 86 2.38 1.46 -9.20
C GLU A 86 2.54 0.79 -10.57
N LEU A 87 2.17 -0.49 -10.63
CA LEU A 87 2.21 -1.30 -11.85
C LEU A 87 0.78 -1.69 -12.21
N GLY A 88 0.39 -1.39 -13.44
CA GLY A 88 -0.91 -1.76 -13.98
C GLY A 88 -0.87 -3.08 -14.75
N PRO A 89 -1.97 -3.42 -15.44
CA PRO A 89 -2.09 -4.64 -16.23
C PRO A 89 -0.95 -4.85 -17.24
N ASP A 90 -0.61 -3.86 -18.05
CA ASP A 90 0.39 -4.08 -19.10
C ASP A 90 1.79 -4.34 -18.52
N GLU A 91 2.14 -3.66 -17.44
CA GLU A 91 3.36 -3.92 -16.69
C GLU A 91 3.38 -5.30 -16.05
N LEU A 92 2.26 -5.73 -15.45
CA LEU A 92 2.16 -6.99 -14.74
C LEU A 92 2.22 -8.20 -15.69
N ARG A 93 1.63 -8.08 -16.89
CA ARG A 93 1.64 -9.15 -17.92
C ARG A 93 3.05 -9.60 -18.30
N THR A 94 4.05 -8.76 -18.08
CA THR A 94 5.45 -9.03 -18.44
C THR A 94 6.33 -9.34 -17.23
N ARG A 95 5.77 -9.37 -16.01
CA ARG A 95 6.54 -9.50 -14.77
C ARG A 95 6.08 -10.64 -13.89
N VAL A 96 4.79 -10.98 -13.89
CA VAL A 96 4.28 -12.14 -13.14
C VAL A 96 4.71 -13.40 -13.89
N THR A 97 5.53 -14.22 -13.24
CA THR A 97 6.09 -15.44 -13.82
C THR A 97 5.58 -16.66 -13.05
N PRO A 98 4.44 -17.27 -13.44
CA PRO A 98 3.91 -18.48 -12.80
C PRO A 98 4.95 -19.61 -12.78
N GLY A 99 5.06 -20.27 -11.63
CA GLY A 99 6.03 -21.35 -11.39
C GLY A 99 7.50 -20.94 -11.57
N ALA A 100 7.81 -19.64 -11.56
CA ALA A 100 9.11 -19.08 -11.96
C ALA A 100 9.58 -19.51 -13.37
N SER A 101 8.65 -19.92 -14.25
CA SER A 101 8.94 -20.32 -15.62
C SER A 101 9.05 -19.09 -16.54
N ARG A 102 10.25 -18.52 -16.69
CA ARG A 102 10.50 -17.40 -17.61
C ARG A 102 10.02 -17.70 -19.04
N GLY A 103 9.51 -16.67 -19.73
CA GLY A 103 8.90 -16.77 -21.05
C GLY A 103 7.42 -17.14 -21.05
N ASN A 104 6.85 -17.48 -19.89
CA ASN A 104 5.42 -17.76 -19.70
C ASN A 104 4.75 -16.67 -18.83
N GLU A 105 5.25 -15.43 -18.90
CA GLU A 105 4.71 -14.32 -18.13
C GLU A 105 3.25 -14.02 -18.55
N ASN A 106 2.38 -13.83 -17.55
CA ASN A 106 0.98 -13.49 -17.77
C ASN A 106 0.45 -12.65 -16.60
N ARG A 107 -0.86 -12.67 -16.32
CA ARG A 107 -1.45 -12.01 -15.14
C ARG A 107 -2.34 -12.93 -14.33
N GLU A 108 -2.18 -14.24 -14.50
CA GLU A 108 -3.07 -15.24 -13.95
C GLU A 108 -2.27 -16.20 -13.08
N LEU A 109 -2.81 -16.48 -11.91
CA LEU A 109 -2.27 -17.48 -11.01
C LEU A 109 -3.39 -18.43 -10.63
N ALA A 110 -3.32 -19.66 -11.14
CA ALA A 110 -4.37 -20.64 -10.90
C ALA A 110 -4.41 -21.05 -9.42
N ALA A 111 -5.45 -21.78 -9.06
CA ALA A 111 -5.61 -22.38 -7.74
C ALA A 111 -4.30 -23.01 -7.22
N TYR A 112 -3.91 -22.64 -5.99
CA TYR A 112 -2.73 -23.17 -5.29
C TYR A 112 -1.38 -23.01 -6.02
N GLN A 113 -1.28 -22.17 -7.04
CA GLN A 113 -0.02 -21.90 -7.74
C GLN A 113 0.80 -20.80 -7.05
N PHE A 114 2.10 -20.78 -7.33
CA PHE A 114 2.99 -19.67 -7.00
C PHE A 114 3.55 -19.01 -8.27
N ALA A 115 3.97 -17.76 -8.14
CA ALA A 115 4.64 -16.98 -9.16
C ALA A 115 5.83 -16.22 -8.55
N VAL A 116 6.76 -15.80 -9.40
CA VAL A 116 7.78 -14.79 -9.05
C VAL A 116 7.52 -13.53 -9.87
N LEU A 117 7.47 -12.39 -9.20
CA LEU A 117 7.44 -11.08 -9.82
C LEU A 117 8.83 -10.46 -9.77
N PHE A 118 9.36 -10.10 -10.94
CA PHE A 118 10.62 -9.35 -11.05
C PHE A 118 10.32 -7.86 -10.99
N LEU A 119 10.73 -7.23 -9.89
CA LEU A 119 10.38 -5.85 -9.60
C LEU A 119 11.58 -4.93 -9.76
N HIS A 120 11.33 -3.83 -10.46
CA HIS A 120 12.28 -2.75 -10.67
C HIS A 120 11.53 -1.43 -10.41
N VAL A 121 11.91 -0.77 -9.33
CA VAL A 121 11.32 0.49 -8.86
C VAL A 121 12.33 1.61 -9.02
N VAL A 122 11.91 2.74 -9.57
CA VAL A 122 12.76 3.93 -9.74
C VAL A 122 12.30 5.01 -8.76
N LEU A 123 13.13 5.33 -7.77
CA LEU A 123 12.81 6.36 -6.78
C LEU A 123 12.82 7.74 -7.43
N ALA A 124 11.90 8.62 -7.03
CA ALA A 124 11.90 10.02 -7.47
C ALA A 124 13.25 10.70 -7.16
N ASP A 125 13.59 11.74 -7.92
CA ASP A 125 14.86 12.44 -7.71
C ASP A 125 14.92 13.03 -6.29
N GLY A 126 16.08 12.87 -5.63
CA GLY A 126 16.27 13.24 -4.23
C GLY A 126 15.46 12.46 -3.18
N ALA A 127 14.54 11.57 -3.57
CA ALA A 127 13.74 10.80 -2.61
C ALA A 127 14.62 9.86 -1.80
N ALA A 128 14.40 9.80 -0.47
CA ALA A 128 15.13 8.90 0.43
C ALA A 128 14.92 7.42 0.04
N VAL A 129 15.92 6.58 0.35
CA VAL A 129 15.75 5.12 0.23
C VAL A 129 14.91 4.64 1.40
N PRO A 130 13.81 3.90 1.15
CA PRO A 130 12.98 3.38 2.23
C PRO A 130 13.76 2.33 3.03
N ALA A 131 13.58 2.31 4.35
CA ALA A 131 14.16 1.27 5.20
C ALA A 131 13.42 -0.06 5.03
N ARG A 132 12.12 0.01 4.71
CA ARG A 132 11.22 -1.13 4.52
C ARG A 132 10.27 -0.88 3.36
N ILE A 133 9.93 -1.94 2.64
CA ILE A 133 8.98 -1.92 1.52
C ILE A 133 7.87 -2.92 1.83
N THR A 134 6.64 -2.56 1.45
CA THR A 134 5.49 -3.46 1.45
C THR A 134 4.75 -3.37 0.11
N HIS A 135 3.79 -4.27 -0.09
CA HIS A 135 3.05 -4.43 -1.34
C HIS A 135 1.55 -4.43 -1.12
N GLU A 136 0.83 -3.73 -1.98
CA GLU A 136 -0.62 -3.84 -2.09
C GLU A 136 -0.95 -4.47 -3.44
N ILE A 137 -1.65 -5.61 -3.42
CA ILE A 137 -1.97 -6.38 -4.62
C ILE A 137 -3.49 -6.51 -4.73
N THR A 138 -4.02 -6.27 -5.94
CA THR A 138 -5.43 -6.50 -6.28
C THR A 138 -5.56 -7.23 -7.60
#